data_AF-A0A9P6XNK0-F1
#
_entry.id   AF-A0A9P6XNK0-F1
#
_cell.length_a   1.000
_cell.length_b   1.000
_cell.length_c   1.000
_cell.angle_alpha   90.00
_cell.angle_beta   90.00
_cell.angle_gamma   90.00
#
_symmetry.space_group_name_H-M   'P 1'
#
loop_
_entity.id
_entity.type
_entity.pdbx_description
1 polymer ?
#
loop_
_entity_poly.entity_id
_entity_poly.type
_entity_poly.pdbx_seq_one_letter_code
_entity_poly.pdbx_strand_id
1 'polypeptide(L)'
;MDLVQANAIATIQPGAAVARAEAGLLNMHPIDDPFLFRRNAVHCINEDELSPAALAARVALVDVMRAQVRHGAWPGATLLDS
;
A
#
# COMPACT_ATOMS: atom_id res chain seq x y z
N MET A 1 -10.55 -5.87 -8.49
CA MET A 1 -11.28 -4.65 -8.90
C MET A 1 -12.14 -4.91 -10.12
N ASP A 2 -11.71 -5.80 -11.02
CA ASP A 2 -12.40 -6.13 -12.27
C ASP A 2 -13.87 -6.53 -12.08
N LEU A 3 -14.18 -7.38 -11.09
CA LEU A 3 -15.59 -7.74 -10.79
C LEU A 3 -16.43 -6.53 -10.35
N VAL A 4 -15.84 -5.59 -9.59
CA VAL A 4 -16.49 -4.36 -9.13
C VAL A 4 -16.64 -3.35 -10.27
N GLN A 5 -15.71 -3.34 -11.23
CA GLN A 5 -15.83 -2.53 -12.44
C GLN A 5 -16.90 -3.09 -13.39
N ALA A 6 -17.02 -4.41 -13.50
CA ALA A 6 -17.93 -5.07 -14.42
C ALA A 6 -19.37 -5.23 -13.86
N ASN A 7 -19.60 -5.02 -12.57
CA ASN A 7 -20.88 -5.30 -11.92
C ASN A 7 -21.22 -4.26 -10.85
N ALA A 8 -22.50 -4.09 -10.54
CA ALA A 8 -22.99 -3.20 -9.48
C ALA A 8 -22.80 -3.82 -8.07
N ILE A 9 -21.54 -4.05 -7.68
CA ILE A 9 -21.15 -4.58 -6.38
C ILE A 9 -20.13 -3.66 -5.72
N ALA A 10 -19.96 -3.78 -4.41
CA ALA A 10 -18.96 -3.03 -3.66
C ALA A 10 -18.00 -3.96 -2.91
N THR A 11 -16.82 -3.46 -2.60
CA THR A 11 -15.81 -4.16 -1.82
C THR A 11 -14.99 -3.15 -1.01
N ILE A 12 -14.40 -3.60 0.10
CA ILE A 12 -13.44 -2.82 0.89
C ILE A 12 -12.04 -3.18 0.41
N GLN A 13 -11.22 -2.17 0.10
CA GLN A 13 -9.87 -2.36 -0.41
C GLN A 13 -8.89 -1.44 0.31
N PRO A 14 -7.64 -1.88 0.54
CA PRO A 14 -6.58 -0.95 0.92
C PRO A 14 -6.27 -0.02 -0.25
N GLY A 15 -5.85 1.22 0.03
CA GLY A 15 -5.48 2.19 -1.02
C GLY A 15 -4.45 1.66 -2.02
N ALA A 16 -3.51 0.81 -1.57
CA ALA A 16 -2.52 0.17 -2.44
C ALA A 16 -3.12 -0.74 -3.52
N ALA A 17 -4.29 -1.35 -3.30
CA ALA A 17 -4.95 -2.19 -4.30
C ALA A 17 -5.59 -1.36 -5.43
N VAL A 18 -5.97 -0.11 -5.13
CA VAL A 18 -6.55 0.84 -6.09
C VAL A 18 -5.50 1.36 -7.06
N ALA A 19 -4.22 1.44 -6.67
CA ALA A 19 -3.13 1.92 -7.52
C ALA A 19 -3.04 1.20 -8.89
N ARG A 20 -3.61 -0.01 -9.00
CA ARG A 20 -3.65 -0.80 -10.24
C ARG A 20 -4.93 -0.62 -11.06
N ALA A 21 -5.97 -0.02 -10.49
CA ALA A 21 -7.21 0.22 -11.18
C ALA A 21 -7.10 1.45 -12.07
N GLU A 22 -7.67 1.38 -13.27
CA GLU A 22 -7.74 2.53 -14.17
C GLU A 22 -8.58 3.65 -13.55
N ALA A 23 -8.05 4.88 -13.64
CA ALA A 23 -8.66 6.06 -13.08
C ALA A 23 -10.05 6.31 -13.73
N GLY A 24 -11.05 6.64 -12.91
CA GLY A 24 -12.39 6.96 -13.38
C GLY A 24 -13.33 5.76 -13.56
N LEU A 25 -12.85 4.52 -13.42
CA LEU A 25 -13.72 3.32 -13.51
C LEU A 25 -14.36 2.89 -12.19
N LEU A 26 -14.05 3.58 -11.09
CA LEU A 26 -14.49 3.21 -9.75
C LEU A 26 -14.84 4.46 -8.94
N ASN A 27 -15.95 4.38 -8.23
CA ASN A 27 -16.27 5.33 -7.17
C ASN A 27 -15.63 4.85 -5.86
N MET A 28 -14.88 5.72 -5.21
CA MET A 28 -14.23 5.43 -3.96
C MET A 28 -14.76 6.34 -2.86
N HIS A 29 -15.05 5.75 -1.71
CA HIS A 29 -15.45 6.47 -0.51
C HIS A 29 -14.50 6.11 0.63
N PRO A 30 -13.90 7.10 1.31
CA PRO A 30 -13.10 6.82 2.49
C PRO A 30 -14.00 6.24 3.58
N ILE A 31 -13.46 5.29 4.34
CA ILE A 31 -14.10 4.82 5.58
C ILE A 31 -13.44 5.58 6.72
N ASP A 32 -14.18 6.50 7.32
CA ASP A 32 -13.72 7.37 8.41
C ASP A 32 -13.97 6.72 9.77
N ASP A 33 -13.28 5.60 10.02
CA ASP A 33 -13.27 4.92 11.31
C ASP A 33 -11.83 4.95 11.86
N PRO A 34 -11.60 5.54 13.06
CA PRO A 34 -10.26 5.72 13.61
C PRO A 34 -9.54 4.40 13.96
N PHE A 35 -10.27 3.30 14.06
CA PHE A 35 -9.73 1.97 14.34
C PHE A 35 -9.62 1.10 13.09
N LEU A 36 -10.15 1.54 11.94
CA LEU A 36 -10.05 0.82 10.67
C LEU A 36 -8.79 1.21 9.91
N PHE A 37 -7.65 0.72 10.40
CA PHE A 37 -6.37 0.88 9.71
C PHE A 37 -5.64 -0.45 9.56
N ARG A 38 -4.70 -0.48 8.62
CA ARG A 38 -3.77 -1.59 8.44
C ARG A 38 -2.35 -1.06 8.53
N ARG A 39 -1.53 -1.66 9.39
CA ARG A 39 -0.10 -1.38 9.46
C ARG A 39 0.63 -2.16 8.38
N ASN A 40 1.37 -1.46 7.52
CA ASN A 40 2.31 -2.09 6.59
C ASN A 40 3.73 -1.97 7.16
N ALA A 41 4.51 -3.04 7.08
CA ALA A 41 5.86 -3.08 7.60
C ALA A 41 6.75 -3.97 6.73
N VAL A 42 8.02 -3.60 6.57
CA VAL A 42 9.06 -4.45 5.97
C VAL A 42 9.78 -5.15 7.12
N HIS A 43 9.81 -6.48 7.08
CA HIS A 43 10.54 -7.31 8.05
C HIS A 43 11.56 -8.18 7.33
N CYS A 44 12.67 -8.44 7.99
CA CYS A 44 13.75 -9.33 7.54
C CYS A 44 14.38 -10.00 8.76
N ILE A 45 15.24 -11.00 8.50
CA ILE A 45 16.17 -11.53 9.50
C ILE A 45 17.21 -10.47 9.91
N ASN A 46 18.08 -10.81 10.87
CA ASN A 46 19.09 -9.88 11.34
C ASN A 46 20.04 -9.46 10.21
N GLU A 47 20.61 -8.27 10.34
CA GLU A 47 21.41 -7.65 9.28
C GLU A 47 22.66 -8.46 8.92
N ASP A 48 23.30 -9.07 9.92
CA ASP A 48 24.47 -9.94 9.79
C ASP A 48 24.16 -11.26 9.06
N GLU A 49 22.89 -11.65 9.01
CA GLU A 49 22.42 -12.84 8.28
C GLU A 49 22.00 -12.52 6.84
N LEU A 50 21.92 -11.23 6.45
CA LEU A 50 21.50 -10.82 5.12
C LEU A 50 22.67 -10.80 4.14
N SER A 51 22.46 -11.36 2.95
CA SER A 51 23.38 -11.17 1.83
C SER A 51 23.39 -9.70 1.38
N PRO A 52 24.45 -9.23 0.69
CA PRO A 52 24.48 -7.87 0.13
C PRO A 52 23.26 -7.54 -0.76
N ALA A 53 22.79 -8.51 -1.55
CA ALA A 53 21.59 -8.34 -2.38
C ALA A 53 20.31 -8.21 -1.54
N ALA A 54 20.21 -8.93 -0.43
CA ALA A 54 19.07 -8.86 0.47
C ALA A 54 19.03 -7.52 1.23
N LEU A 55 20.19 -6.99 1.64
CA LEU A 55 20.31 -5.65 2.21
C LEU A 55 19.83 -4.58 1.22
N ALA A 56 20.28 -4.66 -0.03
CA ALA A 56 19.86 -3.75 -1.08
C ALA A 56 18.34 -3.85 -1.35
N ALA A 57 17.79 -5.06 -1.39
CA ALA A 57 16.35 -5.27 -1.56
C ALA A 57 15.53 -4.67 -0.41
N ARG A 58 15.99 -4.80 0.84
CA ARG A 58 15.34 -4.19 2.00
C ARG A 58 15.28 -2.66 1.89
N VAL A 59 16.40 -2.04 1.52
CA VAL A 59 16.46 -0.57 1.30
C VAL A 59 15.51 -0.18 0.17
N ALA A 60 15.58 -0.85 -0.98
CA ALA A 60 14.73 -0.57 -2.13
C ALA A 60 13.23 -0.72 -1.79
N LEU A 61 12.83 -1.75 -1.05
CA LEU A 61 11.45 -1.93 -0.62
C LEU A 61 10.97 -0.78 0.26
N VAL A 62 11.77 -0.38 1.26
CA VAL A 62 11.42 0.73 2.17
C VAL A 62 11.30 2.04 1.39
N ASP A 63 12.22 2.32 0.48
CA ASP A 63 12.21 3.55 -0.31
C ASP A 63 11.03 3.60 -1.28
N VAL A 64 10.75 2.50 -1.99
CA VAL A 64 9.57 2.40 -2.87
C VAL A 64 8.29 2.59 -2.07
N MET A 65 8.15 1.92 -0.92
CA MET A 65 6.95 2.09 -0.07
C MET A 65 6.77 3.55 0.37
N ARG A 66 7.84 4.21 0.81
CA ARG A 66 7.79 5.63 1.20
C ARG A 66 7.43 6.53 0.03
N ALA A 67 7.99 6.28 -1.14
CA ALA A 67 7.69 7.05 -2.35
C ALA A 67 6.22 6.90 -2.78
N GLN A 68 5.67 5.68 -2.75
CA GLN A 68 4.26 5.44 -3.09
C GLN A 68 3.30 6.21 -2.17
N VAL A 69 3.59 6.25 -0.87
CA VAL A 69 2.80 7.03 0.10
C VAL A 69 2.94 8.53 -0.16
N ARG A 70 4.18 9.03 -0.29
CA ARG A 70 4.45 10.47 -0.52
C ARG A 70 3.86 11.00 -1.81
N HIS A 71 3.81 10.19 -2.86
CA HIS A 71 3.21 10.56 -4.15
C HIS A 71 1.69 10.35 -4.18
N GLY A 72 1.06 9.94 -3.08
CA GLY A 72 -0.38 9.71 -3.01
C GLY A 72 -0.87 8.51 -3.82
N ALA A 73 0.03 7.66 -4.30
CA ALA A 73 -0.31 6.48 -5.09
C ALA A 73 -1.03 5.40 -4.27
N TRP A 74 -0.92 5.46 -2.93
CA TRP A 74 -1.69 4.66 -2.00
C TRP A 74 -2.66 5.55 -1.20
N PRO A 75 -3.88 5.80 -1.71
CA PRO A 75 -4.84 6.68 -1.04
C PRO A 75 -5.12 6.27 0.40
N GLY A 76 -5.14 7.25 1.31
CA GLY A 76 -5.38 7.04 2.74
C GLY A 76 -4.21 6.42 3.52
N ALA A 77 -3.10 6.07 2.86
CA ALA A 77 -1.90 5.64 3.57
C ALA A 77 -1.12 6.84 4.10
N THR A 78 -0.59 6.71 5.31
CA THR A 78 0.33 7.66 5.93
C THR A 78 1.62 6.95 6.31
N LEU A 79 2.71 7.71 6.41
CA LEU A 79 3.93 7.19 7.02
C LEU A 79 3.74 7.19 8.54
N LEU A 80 4.15 6.11 9.19
CA LEU A 80 4.26 6.10 10.64
C LEU A 80 5.49 6.95 11.00
N ASP A 81 5.30 7.96 11.85
CA ASP A 81 6.42 8.71 12.39
C ASP A 81 7.33 7.75 13.18
N SER A 82 8.64 7.92 12.99
CA SER A 82 9.70 7.13 13.64
C SER A 82 10.05 7.76 14.98
#